data_AF-A0A7G9ZB16-F1
#
_entry.id   AF-A0A7G9ZB16-F1
#
_cell.length_a   1.000
_cell.length_b   1.000
_cell.length_c   1.000
_cell.angle_alpha   90.00
_cell.angle_beta   90.00
_cell.angle_gamma   90.00
#
_symmetry.space_group_name_H-M   'P 1'
#
loop_
_entity.id
_entity.type
_entity.pdbx_description
1 polymer ?
#
loop_
_entity_poly.entity_id
_entity_poly.type
_entity_poly.pdbx_seq_one_letter_code
_entity_poly.pdbx_strand_id
1 'polypeptide(L)'
;MISAPYLTKEESGKIAVAGPMMNVALAFAFLPLTFCSGMTEQIGDFGVMINAWLAAFNMIPVSVLDGKKVFAWDRRVYGAALSIVIIVLVMSMMI
;
A
#
# COMPACT_ATOMS: atom_id res chain seq x y z
N MET A 1 -14.76 -2.44 -16.49
CA MET A 1 -14.11 -3.22 -15.41
C MET A 1 -13.31 -4.31 -16.09
N ILE A 2 -11.97 -4.22 -16.13
CA ILE A 2 -11.14 -5.27 -16.74
C ILE A 2 -10.99 -6.37 -15.69
N SER A 3 -12.04 -7.17 -15.54
CA SER A 3 -11.94 -8.47 -14.90
C SER A 3 -11.50 -9.42 -15.99
N ALA A 4 -10.30 -9.99 -15.87
CA ALA A 4 -9.93 -11.11 -16.71
C ALA A 4 -10.99 -12.20 -16.47
N PRO A 5 -11.71 -12.66 -17.50
CA PRO A 5 -12.91 -13.50 -17.34
C PRO A 5 -12.63 -14.86 -16.68
N TYR A 6 -11.36 -15.24 -16.53
CA TYR A 6 -10.92 -16.48 -15.91
C TYR A 6 -10.48 -16.34 -14.45
N LEU A 7 -10.37 -15.13 -13.89
CA LEU A 7 -9.94 -14.95 -12.50
C LEU A 7 -11.13 -15.06 -11.54
N THR A 8 -10.98 -15.88 -10.50
CA THR A 8 -11.90 -15.92 -9.38
C THR A 8 -11.83 -14.62 -8.57
N LYS A 9 -12.88 -14.33 -7.79
CA LYS A 9 -12.89 -13.17 -6.87
C LYS A 9 -11.73 -13.22 -5.87
N GLU A 10 -11.36 -14.42 -5.45
CA GLU A 10 -10.26 -14.64 -4.52
C GLU A 10 -8.90 -14.33 -5.14
N GLU A 11 -8.61 -14.84 -6.33
CA GLU A 11 -7.35 -14.54 -7.02
C GLU A 11 -7.23 -13.05 -7.32
N SER A 12 -8.32 -12.43 -7.79
CA SER A 12 -8.34 -10.99 -8.04
C SER A 12 -8.12 -10.17 -6.76
N GLY A 13 -8.70 -10.61 -5.64
CA GLY A 13 -8.49 -9.99 -4.32
C GLY A 13 -7.04 -10.13 -3.84
N LYS A 14 -6.43 -11.32 -3.96
CA LYS A 14 -5.03 -11.54 -3.58
C LYS A 14 -4.05 -10.71 -4.40
N ILE A 15 -4.23 -10.67 -5.72
CA ILE A 15 -3.43 -9.83 -6.62
C ILE A 15 -3.59 -8.36 -6.25
N ALA A 16 -4.82 -7.92 -5.95
CA ALA A 16 -5.09 -6.56 -5.52
C ALA A 16 -4.43 -6.21 -4.18
N VAL A 17 -4.42 -7.10 -3.18
CA VAL A 17 -3.71 -6.87 -1.90
C VAL A 17 -2.20 -6.76 -2.10
N ALA A 18 -1.63 -7.53 -3.04
CA ALA A 18 -0.19 -7.55 -3.28
C ALA A 18 0.36 -6.17 -3.68
N GLY A 19 -0.41 -5.35 -4.41
CA GLY A 19 -0.02 -4.00 -4.80
C GLY A 19 0.25 -3.07 -3.59
N PRO A 20 -0.76 -2.75 -2.76
CA PRO A 20 -0.58 -1.98 -1.53
C PRO A 20 0.47 -2.55 -0.58
N MET A 21 0.55 -3.88 -0.44
CA MET A 21 1.53 -4.50 0.47
C MET A 21 2.97 -4.36 -0.05
N MET A 22 3.18 -4.37 -1.37
CA MET A 22 4.50 -4.09 -1.94
C MET A 22 4.93 -2.64 -1.67
N ASN A 23 4.01 -1.69 -1.78
CA ASN A 23 4.30 -0.30 -1.41
C ASN A 23 4.66 -0.17 0.09
N VAL A 24 3.94 -0.87 0.97
CA VAL A 24 4.32 -0.95 2.39
C VAL A 24 5.72 -1.51 2.57
N ALA A 25 6.07 -2.60 1.88
CA ALA A 25 7.40 -3.19 1.94
C ALA A 25 8.50 -2.22 1.46
N LEU A 26 8.23 -1.47 0.38
CA LEU A 26 9.14 -0.43 -0.11
C LEU A 26 9.29 0.71 0.90
N ALA A 27 8.20 1.16 1.54
CA ALA A 27 8.30 2.17 2.60
C ALA A 27 9.25 1.71 3.72
N PHE A 28 9.15 0.46 4.16
CA PHE A 28 10.10 -0.09 5.13
C PHE A 28 11.53 -0.26 4.58
N ALA A 29 11.69 -0.51 3.28
CA ALA A 29 13.01 -0.59 2.66
C ALA A 29 13.72 0.77 2.58
N PHE A 30 12.96 1.87 2.44
CA PHE A 30 13.51 3.24 2.47
C PHE A 30 13.73 3.78 3.89
N LEU A 31 13.07 3.21 4.91
CA LEU A 31 13.15 3.68 6.28
C LEU A 31 14.59 3.79 6.85
N PRO A 32 15.53 2.85 6.62
CA PRO A 32 16.89 3.00 7.14
C PRO A 32 17.62 4.24 6.60
N LEU A 33 17.25 4.71 5.41
CA LEU A 33 17.89 5.87 4.78
C LEU A 33 17.50 7.18 5.48
N THR A 34 16.36 7.23 6.17
CA THR A 34 15.90 8.42 6.92
C THR A 34 16.79 8.72 8.14
N PHE A 35 17.63 7.77 8.55
CA PHE A 35 18.62 7.95 9.61
C PHE A 35 20.02 8.32 9.10
N CYS A 36 20.19 8.44 7.78
CA CYS A 36 21.41 8.97 7.18
C CYS A 36 21.40 10.51 7.23
N SER A 37 22.41 11.16 6.64
CA SER A 37 22.50 12.62 6.61
C SER A 37 22.56 13.16 5.18
N GLY A 38 21.98 14.33 4.95
CA GLY A 38 22.11 15.06 3.69
C GLY A 38 21.19 14.49 2.60
N MET A 39 21.70 14.31 1.38
CA MET A 39 20.85 13.89 0.26
C MET A 39 20.24 12.48 0.44
N THR A 40 20.93 11.59 1.16
CA THR A 40 20.44 10.23 1.42
C THR A 40 19.22 10.21 2.36
N GLU A 41 19.20 11.10 3.35
CA GLU A 41 18.07 11.32 4.27
C GLU A 41 16.82 11.70 3.47
N GLN A 42 16.95 12.71 2.61
CA GLN A 42 15.87 13.18 1.74
C GLN A 42 15.32 12.05 0.84
N ILE A 43 16.20 11.22 0.27
CA ILE A 43 15.78 10.07 -0.53
C ILE A 43 15.00 9.06 0.32
N GLY A 44 15.43 8.83 1.56
CA GLY A 44 14.70 8.03 2.55
C GLY A 44 13.31 8.60 2.80
N ASP A 45 13.22 9.88 3.17
CA ASP A 45 11.96 10.53 3.55
C ASP A 45 10.97 10.53 2.38
N PHE A 46 11.41 10.94 1.19
CA PHE A 46 10.59 10.88 -0.02
C PHE A 46 10.21 9.44 -0.36
N GLY A 47 11.13 8.48 -0.22
CA GLY A 47 10.88 7.07 -0.47
C GLY A 47 9.80 6.49 0.44
N VAL A 48 9.86 6.77 1.74
CA VAL A 48 8.85 6.37 2.72
C VAL A 48 7.52 7.06 2.41
N MET A 49 7.52 8.38 2.24
CA MET A 49 6.32 9.18 2.00
C MET A 49 5.58 8.74 0.73
N ILE A 50 6.28 8.64 -0.42
CA ILE A 50 5.66 8.29 -1.69
C ILE A 50 5.03 6.90 -1.62
N ASN A 51 5.75 5.91 -1.08
CA ASN A 51 5.24 4.56 -0.99
C ASN A 51 4.07 4.42 0.00
N ALA A 52 4.12 5.11 1.14
CA ALA A 52 3.02 5.13 2.10
C ALA A 52 1.74 5.72 1.49
N TRP A 53 1.86 6.85 0.78
CA TRP A 53 0.74 7.46 0.07
C TRP A 53 0.21 6.58 -1.06
N LEU A 54 1.08 5.97 -1.88
CA LEU A 54 0.66 5.04 -2.94
C LEU A 54 -0.09 3.83 -2.37
N ALA A 55 0.36 3.28 -1.24
CA ALA A 55 -0.35 2.21 -0.53
C ALA A 55 -1.75 2.67 -0.07
N ALA A 56 -1.84 3.86 0.52
CA ALA A 56 -3.09 4.48 0.97
C ALA A 56 -4.07 4.70 -0.18
N PHE A 57 -3.62 5.31 -1.27
CA PHE A 57 -4.43 5.55 -2.46
C PHE A 57 -4.96 4.24 -3.05
N ASN A 58 -4.12 3.20 -3.18
CA ASN A 58 -4.56 1.92 -3.73
C ASN A 58 -5.58 1.21 -2.84
N MET A 59 -5.61 1.44 -1.53
CA MET A 59 -6.58 0.84 -0.61
C MET A 59 -7.92 1.58 -0.50
N ILE A 60 -8.09 2.71 -1.21
CA ILE A 60 -9.39 3.38 -1.29
C ILE A 60 -10.38 2.47 -2.03
N PRO A 61 -11.58 2.19 -1.48
CA PRO A 61 -12.50 1.19 -2.04
C PRO A 61 -13.35 1.77 -3.18
N VAL A 62 -12.72 2.39 -4.18
CA VAL A 62 -13.38 3.13 -5.27
C VAL A 62 -12.89 2.69 -6.65
N SER A 63 -13.85 2.56 -7.58
CA SER A 63 -13.60 2.40 -9.02
C SER A 63 -12.62 1.28 -9.42
N VAL A 64 -11.42 1.63 -9.90
CA VAL A 64 -10.39 0.74 -10.46
C VAL A 64 -9.29 0.40 -9.46
N LEU A 65 -9.33 1.01 -8.27
CA LEU A 65 -8.33 0.84 -7.22
C LEU A 65 -8.43 -0.54 -6.59
N ASP A 66 -7.29 -1.00 -6.08
CA ASP A 66 -7.17 -2.35 -5.53
C ASP A 66 -8.06 -2.58 -4.31
N GLY A 67 -8.23 -1.57 -3.47
CA GLY A 67 -9.07 -1.60 -2.28
C GLY A 67 -10.51 -2.04 -2.56
N LYS A 68 -11.05 -1.73 -3.74
CA LYS A 68 -12.38 -2.20 -4.15
C LYS A 68 -12.42 -3.71 -4.35
N LYS A 69 -11.40 -4.28 -5.00
CA LYS A 69 -11.29 -5.72 -5.26
C LYS A 69 -11.05 -6.48 -3.97
N VAL A 70 -10.16 -5.97 -3.10
CA VAL A 70 -9.89 -6.55 -1.78
C VAL A 70 -11.16 -6.54 -0.92
N PHE A 71 -11.86 -5.40 -0.87
CA PHE A 71 -13.12 -5.27 -0.13
C PHE A 71 -14.21 -6.23 -0.65
N ALA A 72 -14.31 -6.40 -1.97
CA ALA A 72 -15.26 -7.32 -2.59
C ALA A 72 -14.91 -8.80 -2.40
N TRP A 73 -13.64 -9.11 -2.15
CA TRP A 73 -13.17 -10.46 -1.87
C TRP A 73 -13.36 -10.83 -0.39
N ASP A 74 -12.75 -10.08 0.52
CA ASP A 74 -12.82 -10.32 1.96
C ASP A 74 -12.67 -9.01 2.76
N ARG A 75 -13.74 -8.66 3.50
CA ARG A 75 -13.78 -7.41 4.28
C ARG A 75 -12.84 -7.42 5.50
N ARG A 76 -12.52 -8.59 6.05
CA ARG A 76 -11.55 -8.75 7.15
C ARG A 76 -10.13 -8.51 6.64
N VAL A 77 -9.79 -9.12 5.49
CA VAL A 77 -8.49 -8.89 4.84
C VAL A 77 -8.33 -7.42 4.45
N TYR A 78 -9.39 -6.80 3.90
CA TYR A 78 -9.41 -5.37 3.62
C TYR A 78 -9.13 -4.53 4.88
N GLY A 79 -9.83 -4.81 5.98
CA GLY A 79 -9.65 -4.09 7.24
C GLY A 79 -8.23 -4.22 7.80
N ALA A 80 -7.66 -5.42 7.76
CA ALA A 80 -6.28 -5.67 8.20
C ALA A 80 -5.26 -4.91 7.33
N ALA A 81 -5.37 -5.04 6.00
CA ALA A 81 -4.48 -4.34 5.07
C ALA A 81 -4.60 -2.82 5.20
N LEU A 82 -5.82 -2.29 5.36
CA LEU A 82 -6.05 -0.85 5.54
C LEU A 82 -5.43 -0.35 6.85
N SER A 83 -5.53 -1.14 7.92
CA SER A 83 -4.93 -0.81 9.21
C SER A 83 -3.41 -0.69 9.11
N ILE A 84 -2.75 -1.64 8.44
CA ILE A 84 -1.30 -1.61 8.18
C ILE A 84 -0.94 -0.35 7.38
N VAL A 85 -1.67 -0.07 6.31
CA VAL A 85 -1.43 1.09 5.44
C VAL A 85 -1.61 2.41 6.19
N ILE A 86 -2.61 2.54 7.05
CA ILE A 86 -2.81 3.73 7.90
C ILE A 86 -1.65 3.90 8.88
N ILE A 87 -1.20 2.82 9.53
CA ILE A 87 -0.05 2.86 10.46
C ILE A 87 1.19 3.38 9.73
N VAL A 88 1.49 2.83 8.54
CA VAL A 88 2.65 3.23 7.73
C VAL A 88 2.51 4.68 7.24
N LEU A 89 1.30 5.10 6.87
CA LEU A 89 1.03 6.48 6.47
C LEU A 89 1.27 7.45 7.63
N VAL A 90 0.72 7.17 8.81
CA VAL A 90 0.94 8.01 10.00
C VAL A 90 2.42 8.04 10.37
N MET A 91 3.10 6.88 10.34
CA MET A 91 4.55 6.80 10.54
C MET A 91 5.31 7.70 9.57
N SER A 92 4.94 7.70 8.27
CA SER A 92 5.57 8.56 7.26
C SER A 92 5.42 10.06 7.51
N MET A 93 4.44 10.49 8.31
CA MET A 93 4.23 11.89 8.68
C MET A 93 5.00 12.29 9.95
N MET A 94 5.57 11.32 10.68
CA MET A 94 6.33 11.53 11.90
C MET A 94 7.85 11.56 11.67
N ILE A 95 8.28 11.11 10.49
CA ILE A 95 9.66 11.20 10.00
C ILE A 95 9.77 12.53 9.28
#